data_AF-A0A429FED8-F1
#
_entry.id   AF-A0A429FED8-F1
#
_cell.length_a   1.000
_cell.length_b   1.000
_cell.length_c   1.000
_cell.angle_alpha   90.00
_cell.angle_beta   90.00
_cell.angle_gamma   90.00
#
_symmetry.space_group_name_H-M   'P 1'
#
loop_
_entity.id
_entity.type
_entity.pdbx_description
1 polymer ?
#
loop_
_entity_poly.entity_id
_entity_poly.type
_entity_poly.pdbx_seq_one_letter_code
_entity_poly.pdbx_strand_id
1 'polypeptide(L)'
;MSVQQPYVPPEVGTRVVELLSKGQVIKAVAEVRKATGMDLVDAKAYIDGMRLEWVGAQVPVEAEEKARALLAEGRAKDAVKLVREAGGLGRSEGKDFVKALQAGWRRGRATAGGAGTVADRAREFVDADDRASAVALVRAETGMTAEEAGRFVDALG
;
A
#
# COMPACT_ATOMS: atom_id res chain seq x y z
N MET A 1 5.11 13.18 -16.94
CA MET A 1 4.51 12.10 -17.77
C MET A 1 3.60 11.32 -16.83
N SER A 2 2.29 11.43 -17.02
CA SER A 2 1.29 10.80 -16.17
C SER A 2 1.39 9.28 -16.34
N VAL A 3 1.77 8.56 -15.29
CA VAL A 3 1.65 7.10 -15.23
C VAL A 3 0.18 6.78 -15.07
N GLN A 4 -0.48 6.54 -16.21
CA GLN A 4 -1.83 6.02 -16.26
C GLN A 4 -1.82 4.69 -15.52
N GLN A 5 -2.55 4.58 -14.40
CA GLN A 5 -2.58 3.36 -13.62
C GLN A 5 -3.04 2.20 -14.53
N PRO A 6 -2.21 1.17 -14.72
CA PRO A 6 -2.57 0.09 -15.62
C PRO A 6 -3.66 -0.74 -14.93
N TYR A 7 -4.84 -0.74 -15.51
CA TYR A 7 -5.97 -1.56 -15.07
C TYR A 7 -5.55 -3.04 -15.09
N VAL A 8 -5.60 -3.70 -13.93
CA VAL A 8 -5.43 -5.15 -13.82
C VAL A 8 -6.82 -5.79 -13.90
N PRO A 9 -7.12 -6.59 -14.94
CA PRO A 9 -8.40 -7.28 -15.04
C PRO A 9 -8.68 -8.17 -13.81
N PRO A 10 -9.94 -8.27 -13.34
CA PRO A 10 -10.29 -9.01 -12.14
C PRO A 10 -9.97 -10.52 -12.23
N GLU A 11 -9.93 -11.09 -13.44
CA GLU A 11 -9.54 -12.48 -13.68
C GLU A 11 -8.04 -12.69 -13.38
N VAL A 12 -7.22 -11.70 -13.72
CA VAL A 12 -5.78 -11.68 -13.43
C VAL A 12 -5.56 -11.53 -11.93
N GLY A 13 -6.30 -10.63 -11.27
CA GLY A 13 -6.27 -10.47 -9.82
C GLY A 13 -6.58 -11.76 -9.07
N THR A 14 -7.61 -12.48 -9.49
CA THR A 14 -7.97 -13.80 -8.92
C THR A 14 -6.83 -14.80 -9.07
N ARG A 15 -6.22 -14.89 -10.26
CA ARG A 15 -5.11 -15.79 -10.54
C ARG A 15 -3.85 -15.43 -9.76
N VAL A 16 -3.60 -14.14 -9.57
CA VAL A 16 -2.51 -13.63 -8.73
C VAL A 16 -2.69 -14.06 -7.28
N VAL A 17 -3.91 -13.96 -6.72
CA VAL A 17 -4.18 -14.43 -5.35
C VAL A 17 -3.88 -15.92 -5.21
N GLU A 18 -4.27 -16.75 -6.18
CA GLU A 18 -3.94 -18.18 -6.18
C GLU A 18 -2.43 -18.45 -6.28
N LEU A 19 -1.70 -17.66 -7.06
CA LEU A 19 -0.25 -17.80 -7.19
C LEU A 19 0.45 -17.36 -5.90
N LEU A 20 -0.03 -16.30 -5.26
CA LEU A 20 0.48 -15.81 -3.98
C LEU A 20 0.24 -16.83 -2.85
N SER A 21 -0.94 -17.46 -2.78
CA SER A 21 -1.22 -18.50 -1.77
C SER A 21 -0.35 -19.75 -1.95
N LYS A 22 0.15 -20.00 -3.17
CA LYS A 22 1.12 -21.07 -3.49
C LYS A 22 2.59 -20.62 -3.35
N GLY A 23 2.86 -19.39 -2.94
CA GLY A 23 4.21 -18.82 -2.84
C GLY A 23 4.88 -18.52 -4.19
N GLN A 24 4.14 -18.54 -5.29
CA GLN A 24 4.65 -18.40 -6.66
C GLN A 24 4.73 -16.93 -7.11
N VAL A 25 5.40 -16.09 -6.33
CA VAL A 25 5.49 -14.62 -6.54
C VAL A 25 6.03 -14.25 -7.92
N ILE A 26 7.09 -14.92 -8.39
CA ILE A 26 7.70 -14.64 -9.69
C ILE A 26 6.69 -14.89 -10.83
N LYS A 27 5.88 -15.95 -10.72
CA LYS A 27 4.83 -16.25 -11.70
C LYS A 27 3.69 -15.23 -11.63
N ALA A 28 3.32 -14.78 -10.43
CA ALA A 28 2.31 -13.74 -10.26
C ALA A 28 2.73 -12.43 -10.94
N VAL A 29 3.99 -12.01 -10.77
CA VAL A 29 4.56 -10.85 -11.47
C VAL A 29 4.52 -11.05 -12.98
N ALA A 30 4.93 -12.22 -13.46
CA ALA A 30 4.91 -12.51 -14.89
C ALA A 30 3.49 -12.47 -15.49
N GLU A 31 2.48 -12.98 -14.79
CA GLU A 31 1.08 -12.92 -15.23
C GLU A 31 0.55 -11.48 -15.30
N VAL A 32 0.82 -10.66 -14.27
CA VAL A 32 0.42 -9.24 -14.28
C VAL A 32 1.06 -8.53 -15.47
N ARG A 33 2.37 -8.70 -15.69
CA ARG A 33 3.07 -8.08 -16.83
C ARG A 33 2.50 -8.51 -18.18
N LYS A 34 2.21 -9.81 -18.33
CA LYS A 34 1.67 -10.36 -19.58
C LYS A 34 0.27 -9.80 -19.87
N ALA A 35 -0.55 -9.59 -18.84
CA ALA A 35 -1.91 -9.13 -19.00
C ALA A 35 -2.04 -7.60 -19.14
N THR A 36 -1.19 -6.82 -18.48
CA THR A 36 -1.30 -5.35 -18.44
C THR A 36 -0.24 -4.61 -19.25
N GLY A 37 0.83 -5.29 -19.66
CA GLY A 37 1.99 -4.65 -20.28
C GLY A 37 2.89 -3.88 -19.31
N MET A 38 2.66 -3.99 -17.99
CA MET A 38 3.50 -3.36 -16.97
C MET A 38 4.98 -3.74 -17.11
N ASP A 39 5.85 -2.80 -16.74
CA ASP A 39 7.25 -3.11 -16.54
C ASP A 39 7.46 -4.01 -15.30
N LEU A 40 8.69 -4.45 -15.09
CA LEU A 40 8.99 -5.34 -13.97
C LEU A 40 8.81 -4.67 -12.60
N VAL A 41 9.09 -3.37 -12.51
CA VAL A 41 9.04 -2.62 -11.26
C VAL A 41 7.60 -2.41 -10.84
N ASP A 42 6.75 -1.95 -11.75
CA ASP A 42 5.33 -1.70 -11.51
C ASP A 42 4.58 -2.99 -11.18
N ALA A 43 4.81 -4.05 -11.96
CA ALA A 43 4.18 -5.33 -11.70
C ALA A 43 4.62 -5.92 -10.34
N LYS A 44 5.90 -5.77 -9.98
CA LYS A 44 6.39 -6.19 -8.67
C LYS A 44 5.74 -5.37 -7.55
N ALA A 45 5.64 -4.05 -7.70
CA ALA A 45 5.00 -3.17 -6.72
C ALA A 45 3.53 -3.53 -6.50
N TYR A 46 2.80 -3.83 -7.58
CA TYR A 46 1.42 -4.31 -7.52
C TYR A 46 1.31 -5.63 -6.73
N ILE A 47 2.16 -6.60 -7.06
CA ILE A 47 2.22 -7.90 -6.38
C ILE A 47 2.61 -7.77 -4.90
N ASP A 48 3.58 -6.91 -4.59
CA ASP A 48 4.00 -6.64 -3.21
C ASP A 48 2.85 -6.00 -2.40
N GLY A 49 2.10 -5.06 -3.00
CA GLY A 49 0.91 -4.47 -2.38
C GLY A 49 -0.17 -5.52 -2.07
N MET A 50 -0.51 -6.37 -3.05
CA MET A 50 -1.46 -7.46 -2.84
C MET A 50 -1.01 -8.44 -1.76
N ARG A 51 0.27 -8.80 -1.76
CA ARG A 51 0.85 -9.68 -0.74
C ARG A 51 0.73 -9.06 0.63
N LEU A 52 0.98 -7.76 0.74
CA LEU A 52 0.95 -7.05 2.01
C LEU A 52 -0.48 -6.95 2.57
N GLU A 53 -1.48 -6.71 1.72
CA GLU A 53 -2.90 -6.77 2.12
C GLU A 53 -3.30 -8.18 2.57
N TRP A 54 -2.86 -9.22 1.86
CA TRP A 54 -3.12 -10.61 2.25
C TRP A 54 -2.50 -10.97 3.61
N VAL A 55 -1.27 -10.49 3.88
CA VAL A 55 -0.64 -10.63 5.19
C VAL A 55 -1.37 -9.81 6.26
N GLY A 56 -1.71 -8.56 5.96
CA GLY A 56 -2.47 -7.69 6.86
C GLY A 56 -3.83 -8.28 7.25
N ALA A 57 -4.52 -8.92 6.30
CA ALA A 57 -5.79 -9.59 6.55
C ALA A 57 -5.68 -10.76 7.55
N GLN A 58 -4.53 -11.42 7.64
CA GLN A 58 -4.28 -12.51 8.59
C GLN A 58 -3.89 -12.01 9.98
N VAL A 59 -3.32 -10.82 10.10
CA VAL A 59 -2.93 -10.25 11.40
C VAL A 59 -4.16 -9.63 12.07
N PRO A 60 -4.48 -9.98 13.33
CA PRO A 60 -5.54 -9.31 14.09
C PRO A 60 -5.26 -7.81 14.25
N VAL A 61 -6.30 -6.98 14.26
CA VAL A 61 -6.16 -5.52 14.33
C VAL A 61 -5.41 -5.10 15.61
N GLU A 62 -5.71 -5.75 16.72
CA GLU A 62 -5.08 -5.48 18.03
C GLU A 62 -3.59 -5.84 18.02
N ALA A 63 -3.20 -6.88 17.27
CA ALA A 63 -1.81 -7.26 17.11
C ALA A 63 -1.06 -6.27 16.21
N GLU A 64 -1.72 -5.74 15.18
CA GLU A 64 -1.17 -4.67 14.33
C GLU A 64 -0.93 -3.38 15.13
N GLU A 65 -1.91 -2.94 15.92
CA GLU A 65 -1.79 -1.74 16.77
C GLU A 65 -0.66 -1.88 17.80
N LYS A 66 -0.60 -3.02 18.50
CA LYS A 66 0.50 -3.33 19.42
C LYS A 66 1.85 -3.38 18.71
N ALA A 67 1.91 -3.92 17.49
CA ALA A 67 3.13 -3.92 16.70
C ALA A 67 3.59 -2.50 16.35
N ARG A 68 2.66 -1.57 16.07
CA ARG A 68 2.98 -0.14 15.86
C ARG A 68 3.51 0.52 17.12
N ALA A 69 2.93 0.23 18.29
CA ALA A 69 3.45 0.72 19.57
C ALA A 69 4.88 0.21 19.83
N LEU A 70 5.12 -1.09 19.62
CA LEU A 70 6.46 -1.69 19.73
C LEU A 70 7.46 -1.06 18.75
N LEU A 71 7.03 -0.70 17.54
CA LEU A 71 7.86 0.01 16.58
C LEU A 71 8.24 1.42 17.05
N ALA A 72 7.30 2.15 17.65
CA ALA A 72 7.56 3.47 18.23
C ALA A 72 8.56 3.40 19.40
N GLU A 73 8.59 2.28 20.13
CA GLU A 73 9.58 1.99 21.18
C GLU A 73 10.94 1.49 20.62
N GLY A 74 11.11 1.36 19.30
CA GLY A 74 12.33 0.81 18.68
C GLY A 74 12.45 -0.72 18.77
N ARG A 75 11.39 -1.42 19.19
CA ARG A 75 11.34 -2.86 19.44
C ARG A 75 10.86 -3.65 18.21
N ALA A 76 11.48 -3.42 17.06
CA ALA A 76 11.09 -4.04 15.79
C ALA A 76 11.11 -5.57 15.82
N LYS A 77 12.04 -6.20 16.56
CA LYS A 77 12.09 -7.66 16.70
C LYS A 77 10.86 -8.23 17.42
N ASP A 78 10.38 -7.52 18.45
CA ASP A 78 9.20 -7.92 19.21
C ASP A 78 7.94 -7.74 18.37
N ALA A 79 7.86 -6.65 17.60
CA ALA A 79 6.78 -6.42 16.64
C ALA A 79 6.70 -7.56 15.61
N VAL A 80 7.86 -7.98 15.04
CA VAL A 80 7.91 -9.11 14.08
C VAL A 80 7.45 -10.40 14.74
N LYS A 81 7.86 -10.66 15.99
CA LYS A 81 7.42 -11.84 16.71
C LYS A 81 5.90 -11.82 16.92
N LEU A 82 5.35 -10.71 17.39
CA LEU A 82 3.93 -10.53 17.68
C LEU A 82 3.06 -10.78 16.45
N VAL A 83 3.33 -10.12 15.32
CA VAL A 83 2.49 -10.26 14.12
C VAL A 83 2.58 -11.65 13.51
N ARG A 84 3.72 -12.33 13.66
CA ARG A 84 3.89 -13.71 13.18
C ARG A 84 3.09 -14.70 14.00
N GLU A 85 3.16 -14.58 15.32
CA GLU A 85 2.43 -15.46 16.22
C GLU A 85 0.92 -15.21 16.12
N ALA A 86 0.50 -13.95 16.05
CA ALA A 86 -0.90 -13.59 15.95
C ALA A 86 -1.53 -13.89 14.59
N GLY A 87 -0.77 -13.72 13.49
CA GLY A 87 -1.26 -13.92 12.13
C GLY A 87 -0.85 -15.24 11.47
N GLY A 88 -0.18 -16.15 12.19
CA GLY A 88 0.30 -17.41 11.63
C GLY A 88 1.36 -17.25 10.52
N LEU A 89 2.12 -16.15 10.53
CA LEU A 89 2.98 -15.77 9.41
C LEU A 89 4.36 -16.45 9.43
N GLY A 90 4.88 -16.70 8.24
CA GLY A 90 6.26 -17.06 8.01
C GLY A 90 7.25 -16.00 8.49
N ARG A 91 8.53 -16.36 8.55
CA ARG A 91 9.59 -15.45 9.03
C ARG A 91 9.78 -14.24 8.11
N SER A 92 9.76 -14.44 6.80
CA SER A 92 9.87 -13.36 5.81
C SER A 92 8.63 -12.45 5.87
N GLU A 93 7.44 -13.04 5.86
CA GLU A 93 6.16 -12.31 5.86
C GLU A 93 6.02 -11.37 7.06
N GLY A 94 6.34 -11.85 8.26
CA GLY A 94 6.31 -11.00 9.45
C GLY A 94 7.32 -9.85 9.40
N LYS A 95 8.51 -10.08 8.83
CA LYS A 95 9.52 -9.02 8.65
C LYS A 95 9.07 -7.98 7.64
N ASP A 96 8.58 -8.43 6.49
CA ASP A 96 8.14 -7.56 5.41
C ASP A 96 6.94 -6.73 5.85
N PHE A 97 6.00 -7.35 6.58
CA PHE A 97 4.84 -6.66 7.15
C PHE A 97 5.24 -5.58 8.15
N VAL A 98 6.10 -5.90 9.12
CA VAL A 98 6.57 -4.91 10.10
C VAL A 98 7.36 -3.79 9.43
N LYS A 99 8.19 -4.11 8.43
CA LYS A 99 8.88 -3.09 7.63
C LYS A 99 7.88 -2.16 6.94
N ALA A 100 6.79 -2.70 6.41
CA ALA A 100 5.76 -1.88 5.79
C ALA A 100 4.98 -1.04 6.82
N LEU A 101 4.66 -1.58 8.00
CA LEU A 101 4.07 -0.81 9.10
C LEU A 101 4.97 0.37 9.50
N GLN A 102 6.28 0.13 9.57
CA GLN A 102 7.27 1.17 9.85
C GLN A 102 7.35 2.21 8.72
N ALA A 103 7.15 1.79 7.48
CA ALA A 103 7.04 2.67 6.31
C ALA A 103 5.68 3.37 6.18
N GLY A 104 4.78 3.26 7.17
CA GLY A 104 3.50 3.96 7.18
C GLY A 104 2.35 3.22 6.49
N TRP A 105 2.52 1.96 6.08
CA TRP A 105 1.41 1.18 5.53
C TRP A 105 0.23 1.12 6.51
N ARG A 106 -0.99 1.18 5.96
CA ARG A 106 -2.27 1.12 6.68
C ARG A 106 -3.17 0.08 6.02
N ARG A 107 -3.81 -0.75 6.84
CA ARG A 107 -4.82 -1.72 6.40
C ARG A 107 -5.90 -1.06 5.56
N GLY A 108 -6.28 -1.71 4.45
CA GLY A 108 -7.35 -1.23 3.58
C GLY A 108 -6.98 -0.02 2.73
N ARG A 109 -5.74 0.49 2.81
CA ARG A 109 -5.25 1.55 1.92
C ARG A 109 -4.86 1.01 0.55
N ALA A 110 -4.43 -0.26 0.43
CA ALA A 110 -3.91 -0.77 -0.84
C ALA A 110 -4.94 -1.47 -1.75
N THR A 111 -6.24 -1.47 -1.40
CA THR A 111 -7.31 -1.90 -2.32
C THR A 111 -7.75 -0.81 -3.30
N ALA A 112 -7.33 0.44 -3.07
CA ALA A 112 -7.23 1.42 -4.14
C ALA A 112 -5.82 1.27 -4.75
N GLY A 113 -5.73 0.61 -5.90
CA GLY A 113 -4.47 0.30 -6.58
C GLY A 113 -3.47 1.45 -6.49
N GLY A 114 -2.29 1.16 -5.94
CA GLY A 114 -1.23 2.16 -5.78
C GLY A 114 -0.90 2.82 -7.12
N ALA A 115 -0.83 4.14 -7.27
CA ALA A 115 -0.79 5.21 -6.28
C ALA A 115 -2.13 5.44 -5.55
N GLY A 116 -2.06 5.68 -4.23
CA GLY A 116 -3.25 6.03 -3.44
C GLY A 116 -4.07 7.15 -4.10
N THR A 117 -5.33 7.28 -3.68
CA THR A 117 -6.22 8.31 -4.23
C THR A 117 -5.53 9.68 -4.16
N VAL A 118 -5.95 10.63 -4.99
CA VAL A 118 -5.45 12.01 -4.88
C VAL A 118 -5.54 12.52 -3.43
N ALA A 119 -6.54 12.06 -2.66
CA ALA A 119 -6.65 12.33 -1.23
C ALA A 119 -5.52 11.70 -0.39
N ASP A 120 -5.14 10.44 -0.64
CA ASP A 120 -4.07 9.77 0.09
C ASP A 120 -2.71 10.42 -0.16
N ARG A 121 -2.45 10.82 -1.41
CA ARG A 121 -1.21 11.53 -1.77
C ARG A 121 -1.21 12.97 -1.28
N ALA A 122 -2.34 13.67 -1.35
CA ALA A 122 -2.45 15.02 -0.78
C ALA A 122 -2.23 15.01 0.73
N ARG A 123 -2.70 13.98 1.45
CA ARG A 123 -2.46 13.83 2.90
C ARG A 123 -0.99 13.73 3.27
N GLU A 124 -0.14 13.09 2.46
CA GLU A 124 1.30 13.01 2.74
C GLU A 124 1.95 14.41 2.77
N PHE A 125 1.49 15.31 1.90
CA PHE A 125 1.95 16.71 1.90
C PHE A 125 1.34 17.52 3.05
N VAL A 126 0.08 17.27 3.42
CA VAL A 126 -0.55 17.91 4.59
C VAL A 126 0.14 17.49 5.89
N ASP A 127 0.44 16.22 6.07
CA ASP A 127 1.15 15.69 7.26
C ASP A 127 2.58 16.26 7.36
N ALA A 128 3.17 16.65 6.23
CA ALA A 128 4.47 17.33 6.15
C ALA A 128 4.38 18.87 6.27
N ASP A 129 3.20 19.42 6.57
CA ASP A 129 2.89 20.86 6.59
C ASP A 129 3.14 21.58 5.24
N ASP A 130 3.29 20.84 4.14
CA ASP A 130 3.50 21.36 2.80
C ASP A 130 2.17 21.45 2.03
N ARG A 131 1.34 22.38 2.48
CA ARG A 131 0.02 22.63 1.91
C ARG A 131 0.08 23.07 0.44
N ALA A 132 1.12 23.79 0.04
CA ALA A 132 1.26 24.29 -1.32
C ALA A 132 1.43 23.12 -2.32
N SER A 133 2.25 22.14 -1.97
CA SER A 133 2.44 20.92 -2.78
C SER A 133 1.19 20.04 -2.81
N ALA A 134 0.46 19.94 -1.70
CA ALA A 134 -0.82 19.23 -1.66
C ALA A 134 -1.84 19.81 -2.67
N VAL A 135 -2.01 21.14 -2.67
CA VAL A 135 -2.93 21.82 -3.60
C VAL A 135 -2.45 21.68 -5.04
N ALA A 136 -1.16 21.83 -5.31
CA ALA A 136 -0.60 21.69 -6.64
C ALA A 136 -0.85 20.28 -7.21
N LEU A 137 -0.65 19.24 -6.40
CA LEU A 137 -0.90 17.85 -6.78
C LEU A 137 -2.38 17.61 -7.10
N VAL A 138 -3.29 18.07 -6.23
CA VAL A 138 -4.74 17.89 -6.45
C VAL A 138 -5.17 18.54 -7.77
N ARG A 139 -4.73 19.78 -8.02
CA ARG A 139 -5.04 20.49 -9.28
C ARG A 139 -4.51 19.75 -10.50
N ALA A 140 -3.28 19.25 -10.43
CA ALA A 140 -2.63 18.56 -11.52
C ALA A 140 -3.37 17.27 -11.91
N GLU A 141 -4.02 16.61 -10.96
CA GLU A 141 -4.59 15.28 -11.16
C GLU A 141 -6.11 15.26 -11.32
N THR A 142 -6.83 16.21 -10.74
CA THR A 142 -8.30 16.29 -10.83
C THR A 142 -8.77 17.37 -11.80
N GLY A 143 -7.88 18.29 -12.20
CA GLY A 143 -8.24 19.47 -13.00
C GLY A 143 -8.99 20.55 -12.21
N MET A 144 -9.09 20.43 -10.88
CA MET A 144 -9.73 21.42 -10.02
C MET A 144 -9.04 22.79 -10.09
N THR A 145 -9.83 23.84 -9.86
CA THR A 145 -9.29 25.18 -9.67
C THR A 145 -8.49 25.29 -8.36
N ALA A 146 -7.69 26.34 -8.21
CA ALA A 146 -6.90 26.53 -7.00
C ALA A 146 -7.75 26.66 -5.72
N GLU A 147 -8.92 27.28 -5.83
CA GLU A 147 -9.87 27.37 -4.71
C GLU A 147 -10.49 26.01 -4.37
N GLU A 148 -10.93 25.24 -5.37
CA GLU A 148 -11.54 23.92 -5.14
C GLU A 148 -10.53 22.93 -4.56
N ALA A 149 -9.31 22.92 -5.10
CA ALA A 149 -8.22 22.11 -4.56
C ALA A 149 -7.81 22.57 -3.15
N GLY A 150 -7.83 23.88 -2.88
CA GLY A 150 -7.63 24.42 -1.53
C GLY A 150 -8.64 23.89 -0.53
N ARG A 151 -9.95 23.98 -0.86
CA ARG A 151 -11.03 23.46 -0.01
C ARG A 151 -10.96 21.93 0.15
N PHE A 152 -10.55 21.23 -0.90
CA PHE A 152 -10.34 19.78 -0.83
C PHE A 152 -9.21 19.43 0.14
N VAL A 153 -8.07 20.13 0.08
CA VAL A 153 -6.94 19.94 0.99
C VAL A 153 -7.29 20.36 2.43
N ASP A 154 -8.06 21.44 2.61
CA ASP A 154 -8.62 21.84 3.91
C ASP A 154 -9.44 20.72 4.57
N ALA A 155 -10.22 19.99 3.79
CA ALA A 155 -11.04 18.90 4.31
C ALA A 155 -10.23 17.65 4.70
N LEU A 156 -8.92 17.60 4.40
CA LEU A 156 -8.04 16.48 4.72
C LEU A 156 -7.29 16.64 6.05
N GLY A 157 -7.24 17.84 6.63
CA GLY A 157 -6.57 18.17 7.90
C GLY A 157 -7.50 18.90 8.87
#